data_AF-A0A8J7HIU9-F1
#
_entry.id   AF-A0A8J7HIU9-F1
#
_cell.length_a   1.000
_cell.length_b   1.000
_cell.length_c   1.000
_cell.angle_alpha   90.00
_cell.angle_beta   90.00
_cell.angle_gamma   90.00
#
_symmetry.space_group_name_H-M   'P 1'
#
loop_
_entity.id
_entity.type
_entity.pdbx_description
1 polymer ?
#
loop_
_entity_poly.entity_id
_entity_poly.type
_entity_poly.pdbx_seq_one_letter_code
_entity_poly.pdbx_strand_id
1 'polypeptide(L)' 'MQNNQPIFKILRINQPKKRRQSGSAQGLIFMSPDFDEPLEGFREYME' A
#
# COMPACT_ATOMS: atom_id res chain seq x y z
N MET A 1 10.28 37.08 19.03
CA MET A 1 10.53 35.64 19.27
C MET A 1 9.19 34.94 19.10
N GLN A 2 8.97 34.21 17.99
CA GLN A 2 7.72 33.48 17.80
C GLN A 2 7.58 32.41 18.88
N ASN A 3 6.43 32.36 19.54
CA ASN A 3 6.10 31.40 20.59
C ASN A 3 6.28 29.97 20.04
N ASN A 4 7.21 29.23 20.64
CA ASN A 4 7.73 27.92 20.20
C ASN A 4 6.72 26.78 20.41
N GLN A 5 5.45 27.00 20.08
CA GLN A 5 4.39 26.02 20.27
C GLN A 5 4.28 25.07 19.07
N PRO A 6 4.07 23.77 19.31
CA PRO A 6 3.96 22.79 18.25
C PRO A 6 2.70 23.05 17.41
N ILE A 7 2.90 23.23 16.10
CA ILE A 7 1.84 23.52 15.12
C ILE A 7 0.95 22.31 14.80
N PHE A 8 1.35 21.09 15.19
CA PHE A 8 0.51 19.91 15.10
C PHE A 8 0.94 18.84 16.11
N LYS A 9 -0.02 17.96 16.45
CA LYS A 9 0.20 16.78 17.28
C LYS A 9 -0.26 15.55 16.51
N ILE A 10 0.66 14.62 16.24
CA ILE A 10 0.32 13.33 15.66
C ILE A 10 -0.33 12.48 16.76
N LEU A 11 -1.57 12.05 16.52
CA LEU A 11 -2.30 11.19 17.43
C LEU A 11 -2.50 9.82 16.77
N ARG A 12 -2.36 8.76 17.56
CA ARG A 12 -2.70 7.41 17.12
C ARG A 12 -4.21 7.30 16.98
N ILE A 13 -4.67 6.91 15.79
CA ILE A 13 -6.08 6.56 15.59
C ILE A 13 -6.29 5.13 16.08
N ASN A 14 -7.01 4.98 17.19
CA ASN A 14 -7.39 3.67 17.73
C ASN A 14 -8.65 3.17 17.00
N GLN A 15 -8.49 2.70 15.76
CA GLN A 15 -9.58 2.02 15.06
C GLN A 15 -9.65 0.55 15.51
N PRO A 16 -10.84 0.01 15.82
CA PRO A 16 -10.98 -1.41 16.09
C PRO A 16 -10.57 -2.17 14.83
N LYS A 17 -9.58 -3.06 14.96
CA LYS A 17 -9.16 -3.93 13.85
C LYS A 17 -10.34 -4.80 13.45
N LYS A 18 -10.88 -4.60 12.25
CA LYS A 18 -11.87 -5.52 11.67
C LYS A 18 -11.23 -6.90 11.53
N ARG A 19 -11.96 -7.94 11.92
CA ARG A 19 -11.54 -9.33 11.69
C ARG A 19 -11.50 -9.57 10.18
N ARG A 20 -10.37 -10.09 9.68
CA ARG A 20 -10.25 -10.50 8.27
C ARG A 20 -11.25 -11.62 8.00
N GLN A 21 -11.92 -11.56 6.85
CA GLN A 21 -12.81 -12.61 6.37
C GLN A 21 -12.07 -13.44 5.33
N SER A 22 -11.91 -14.74 5.56
CA SER A 22 -11.30 -15.65 4.59
C SER A 22 -12.13 -15.67 3.31
N GLY A 23 -11.48 -15.60 2.14
CA GLY A 23 -12.16 -15.64 0.85
C GLY A 23 -12.83 -14.33 0.41
N SER A 24 -12.70 -13.24 1.17
CA SER A 24 -13.33 -11.95 0.82
C SER A 24 -12.85 -11.33 -0.50
N ALA A 25 -11.73 -11.82 -1.04
CA ALA A 25 -11.16 -11.37 -2.31
C ALA A 25 -11.34 -12.39 -3.45
N GLN A 26 -12.06 -13.50 -3.21
CA GLN A 26 -12.29 -14.52 -4.23
C GLN A 26 -13.03 -13.92 -5.44
N GLY A 27 -12.47 -14.11 -6.63
CA GLY A 27 -13.03 -13.60 -7.88
C GLY A 27 -12.86 -12.09 -8.12
N LEU A 28 -12.28 -11.35 -7.17
CA LEU A 28 -12.03 -9.91 -7.32
C LEU A 28 -10.66 -9.58 -7.92
N ILE A 29 -9.75 -10.55 -7.92
CA ILE A 29 -8.37 -10.38 -8.38
C ILE A 29 -8.27 -11.01 -9.78
N PHE A 30 -7.86 -10.19 -10.75
CA PHE A 30 -7.47 -10.63 -12.09
C PHE A 30 -5.99 -10.32 -12.29
N MET A 31 -5.26 -11.27 -12.86
CA MET A 31 -3.85 -11.12 -13.21
C MET A 31 -3.73 -11.11 -14.73
N SER A 32 -3.05 -10.11 -15.26
CA SER A 32 -2.79 -10.03 -16.69
C SER A 32 -1.83 -11.14 -17.12
N PRO A 33 -1.94 -11.68 -18.35
CA PRO A 33 -1.03 -12.73 -18.84
C PRO A 33 0.45 -12.34 -18.85
N ASP A 34 0.74 -11.04 -18.94
CA ASP A 34 2.07 -10.42 -18.99
C ASP A 34 2.57 -9.91 -17.63
N PHE A 35 1.91 -10.25 -16.51
CA PHE A 35 2.25 -9.71 -15.19
C PHE A 35 3.71 -9.92 -14.78
N ASP A 36 4.27 -11.08 -15.14
CA ASP A 36 5.66 -11.42 -14.83
C ASP A 36 6.66 -10.82 -15.84
N GLU A 37 6.19 -10.19 -16.92
CA GLU A 37 7.07 -9.58 -17.91
C GLU A 37 7.69 -8.28 -17.37
N PRO A 38 9.00 -8.05 -17.63
CA PRO A 38 9.64 -6.79 -17.25
C PRO A 38 9.03 -5.64 -18.05
N LEU A 39 8.88 -4.49 -17.38
CA LEU A 39 8.59 -3.23 -18.04
C LEU A 39 9.67 -2.94 -19.10
N GLU A 40 9.28 -2.28 -20.19
CA GLU A 40 10.13 -2.09 -21.37
C GLU A 40 11.53 -1.54 -21.03
N GLY A 41 11.63 -0.56 -20.13
CA GLY A 41 12.91 0.03 -19.69
C GLY A 41 13.63 -0.71 -18.55
N PHE A 42 13.10 -1.84 -18.08
CA PHE A 42 13.65 -2.63 -16.98
C PHE A 42 14.18 -4.00 -17.41
N ARG A 43 14.09 -4.33 -18.69
CA ARG A 43 14.61 -5.59 -19.26
C ARG A 43 16.09 -5.80 -18.96
N GLU A 44 16.87 -4.73 -19.06
CA GLU A 44 18.32 -4.74 -18.83
C GLU A 44 18.73 -5.11 -17.39
N TYR A 45 17.80 -5.05 -16.42
CA TYR A 45 18.08 -5.40 -15.01
C TYR A 45 17.78 -6.86 -14.65
N MET A 46 17.24 -7.65 -15.60
CA MET A 46 16.92 -9.06 -15.39
C MET A 46 18.01 -10.00 -15.92
N GLU A 47 19.06 -9.46 -16.53
CA GLU A 47 20.28 -10.16 -16.98
C GLU A 47 21.35 -10.24 -15.86
#